data_AF-A0A5C0SQ20-F1
#
_entry.id   AF-A0A5C0SQ20-F1
#
_cell.length_a   1.000
_cell.length_b   1.000
_cell.length_c   1.000
_cell.angle_alpha   90.00
_cell.angle_beta   90.00
_cell.angle_gamma   90.00
#
_symmetry.space_group_name_H-M   'P 1'
#
loop_
_entity.id
_entity.type
_entity.pdbx_description
1 polymer ?
#
loop_
_entity_poly.entity_id
_entity_poly.type
_entity_poly.pdbx_seq_one_letter_code
_entity_poly.pdbx_strand_id
1 'polypeptide(L)'
;MGQKIIVNGRVKQLPRVFRNEEELMEFLKEVVERVSENPEKYFMKNGRWKSNVRIKNLDLHELGIHVEGIEKITLKFSREGDYYVLKTAYPTQGKAIYQYESWSGRWVING
;
A
#
# COMPACT_ATOMS: atom_id res chain seq x y z
N MET A 1 -12.42 17.26 1.61
CA MET A 1 -12.99 15.90 1.46
C MET A 1 -11.85 14.96 1.14
N GLY A 2 -11.69 13.88 1.92
CA GLY A 2 -10.58 12.93 1.79
C GLY A 2 -10.75 11.94 0.63
N GLN A 3 -9.68 11.24 0.27
CA GLN A 3 -9.66 10.28 -0.85
C GLN A 3 -10.54 9.06 -0.56
N LYS A 4 -11.21 8.55 -1.61
CA LYS A 4 -12.06 7.36 -1.54
C LYS A 4 -11.27 6.13 -1.99
N ILE A 5 -11.26 5.08 -1.17
CA ILE A 5 -10.72 3.76 -1.54
C ILE A 5 -11.80 2.68 -1.35
N ILE A 6 -11.68 1.56 -2.07
CA ILE A 6 -12.57 0.40 -1.92
C ILE A 6 -11.90 -0.65 -1.06
N VAL A 7 -12.49 -0.95 0.10
CA VAL A 7 -12.04 -2.02 1.00
C VAL A 7 -13.18 -3.02 1.18
N ASN A 8 -12.97 -4.27 0.75
CA ASN A 8 -13.98 -5.33 0.81
C ASN A 8 -15.34 -4.93 0.22
N GLY A 9 -15.35 -4.27 -0.94
CA GLY A 9 -16.58 -3.84 -1.62
C GLY A 9 -17.28 -2.61 -1.03
N ARG A 10 -16.68 -1.97 -0.02
CA ARG A 10 -17.21 -0.72 0.58
C ARG A 10 -16.29 0.45 0.27
N VAL A 11 -16.88 1.55 -0.19
CA VAL A 11 -16.18 2.83 -0.35
C VAL A 11 -15.90 3.41 1.03
N LYS A 12 -14.62 3.70 1.30
CA LYS A 12 -14.14 4.27 2.55
C LYS A 12 -13.34 5.54 2.28
N GLN A 13 -13.47 6.53 3.16
CA GLN A 13 -12.78 7.82 3.04
C GLN A 13 -11.52 7.82 3.91
N LEU A 14 -10.35 7.98 3.30
CA LEU A 14 -9.09 8.22 4.00
C LEU A 14 -8.98 9.71 4.37
N PRO A 15 -8.30 10.07 5.47
CA PRO A 15 -7.78 11.42 5.64
C PRO A 15 -6.94 11.78 4.44
N ARG A 16 -6.89 13.08 4.15
CA ARG A 16 -6.27 13.60 2.93
C ARG A 16 -4.75 13.57 3.07
N VAL A 17 -4.18 12.37 2.94
CA VAL A 17 -2.72 12.14 2.91
C VAL A 17 -2.14 12.62 1.58
N PHE A 18 -2.90 12.44 0.50
CA PHE A 18 -2.57 12.94 -0.83
C PHE A 18 -3.59 14.02 -1.23
N ARG A 19 -3.11 15.06 -1.91
CA ARG A 19 -3.86 16.24 -2.34
C ARG A 19 -4.81 15.90 -3.48
N ASN A 20 -4.39 15.02 -4.40
CA ASN A 20 -5.11 14.58 -5.60
C ASN A 20 -4.76 13.12 -5.98
N GLU A 21 -5.38 12.59 -7.04
CA GLU A 21 -5.13 11.22 -7.54
C GLU A 21 -3.74 11.07 -8.18
N GLU A 22 -3.19 12.15 -8.72
CA GLU A 22 -1.87 12.17 -9.36
C GLU A 22 -0.75 11.93 -8.34
N GLU A 23 -0.79 12.60 -7.18
CA GLU A 23 0.17 12.43 -6.09
C GLU A 23 0.10 11.01 -5.50
N LEU A 24 -1.11 10.43 -5.41
CA LEU A 24 -1.26 9.02 -5.03
C LEU A 24 -0.60 8.10 -6.06
N MET A 25 -0.76 8.39 -7.35
CA MET A 25 -0.18 7.58 -8.41
C MET A 25 1.35 7.69 -8.45
N GLU A 26 1.90 8.88 -8.25
CA GLU A 26 3.34 9.11 -8.11
C GLU A 26 3.92 8.33 -6.94
N PHE A 27 3.29 8.42 -5.77
CA PHE A 27 3.67 7.63 -4.60
C PHE A 27 3.66 6.12 -4.90
N LEU A 28 2.59 5.60 -5.53
CA LEU A 28 2.51 4.18 -5.86
C LEU A 28 3.58 3.76 -6.87
N LYS A 29 3.89 4.61 -7.87
CA LYS A 29 4.98 4.37 -8.82
C LYS A 29 6.32 4.29 -8.10
N GLU A 30 6.64 5.26 -7.25
CA GLU A 30 7.89 5.28 -6.50
C GLU A 30 8.05 4.01 -5.64
N VAL A 31 7.00 3.62 -4.90
CA VAL A 31 7.03 2.39 -4.08
C VAL A 31 7.26 1.15 -4.95
N VAL A 32 6.60 1.05 -6.10
CA VAL A 32 6.76 -0.08 -7.02
C VAL A 32 8.17 -0.11 -7.62
N GLU A 33 8.72 1.05 -7.98
CA GLU A 33 10.10 1.18 -8.47
C GLU A 33 11.11 0.67 -7.44
N ARG A 34 11.03 1.15 -6.18
CA ARG A 34 11.93 0.69 -5.10
C ARG A 34 11.81 -0.82 -4.82
N VAL A 35 10.59 -1.34 -4.86
CA VAL A 35 10.37 -2.78 -4.70
C VAL A 35 10.96 -3.59 -5.87
N SER A 36 10.93 -3.01 -7.07
CA SER A 36 11.45 -3.64 -8.29
C SER A 36 12.98 -3.65 -8.38
N GLU A 37 13.67 -2.79 -7.62
CA GLU A 37 15.14 -2.81 -7.49
C GLU A 37 15.65 -4.12 -6.84
N ASN A 38 14.83 -4.79 -6.03
CA ASN A 38 15.20 -6.04 -5.34
C ASN A 38 14.17 -7.15 -5.61
N PRO A 39 13.97 -7.56 -6.86
CA PRO A 39 12.83 -8.39 -7.23
C PRO A 39 12.92 -9.81 -6.63
N GLU A 40 14.13 -10.33 -6.41
CA GLU A 40 14.34 -11.63 -5.77
C GLU A 40 13.83 -11.67 -4.32
N LYS A 41 14.04 -10.58 -3.57
CA LYS A 41 13.58 -10.44 -2.17
C LYS A 41 12.07 -10.52 -2.08
N TYR A 42 11.37 -9.84 -2.99
CA TYR A 42 9.93 -9.64 -2.88
C TYR A 42 9.12 -10.66 -3.70
N PHE A 43 9.53 -10.94 -4.93
CA PHE A 43 8.76 -11.72 -5.91
C PHE A 43 9.18 -13.18 -6.01
N MET A 44 10.35 -13.56 -5.49
CA MET A 44 10.80 -14.96 -5.48
C MET A 44 10.60 -15.65 -4.13
N LYS A 45 10.45 -16.98 -4.16
CA LYS A 45 10.52 -17.87 -2.99
C LYS A 45 11.15 -19.18 -3.44
N ASN A 46 12.16 -19.63 -2.72
CA ASN A 46 12.89 -20.88 -3.02
C ASN A 46 13.39 -20.92 -4.48
N GLY A 47 13.96 -19.81 -4.96
CA GLY A 47 14.49 -19.72 -6.32
C GLY A 47 13.44 -19.66 -7.45
N ARG A 48 12.14 -19.57 -7.13
CA ARG A 48 11.05 -19.50 -8.11
C ARG A 48 10.25 -18.21 -7.99
N TRP A 49 9.89 -17.63 -9.12
CA TRP A 49 8.97 -16.50 -9.22
C TRP A 49 7.55 -16.90 -8.81
N LYS A 50 6.96 -16.14 -7.88
CA LYS A 50 5.60 -16.40 -7.38
C LYS A 50 4.55 -15.93 -8.39
N SER A 51 3.48 -16.68 -8.61
CA SER A 51 2.35 -16.20 -9.42
C SER A 51 1.57 -15.06 -8.73
N ASN A 52 1.50 -15.07 -7.41
CA ASN A 52 0.88 -14.00 -6.61
C ASN A 52 1.83 -13.57 -5.49
N VAL A 53 2.03 -12.26 -5.39
CA VAL A 53 2.96 -11.68 -4.41
C VAL A 53 2.18 -10.79 -3.48
N ARG A 54 2.33 -11.01 -2.18
CA ARG A 54 1.81 -10.11 -1.16
C ARG A 54 2.95 -9.63 -0.28
N ILE A 55 3.31 -8.37 -0.44
CA ILE A 55 4.30 -7.70 0.41
C ILE A 55 3.52 -7.06 1.54
N LYS A 56 3.56 -7.66 2.73
CA LYS A 56 2.81 -7.18 3.91
C LYS A 56 3.69 -6.23 4.70
N ASN A 57 3.09 -5.16 5.22
CA ASN A 57 3.73 -4.22 6.15
C ASN A 57 5.11 -3.73 5.67
N LEU A 58 5.21 -3.45 4.37
CA LEU A 58 6.40 -2.87 3.76
C LEU A 58 6.63 -1.50 4.38
N ASP A 59 7.78 -1.33 5.01
CA ASP A 59 8.16 -0.09 5.65
C ASP A 59 8.64 0.92 4.61
N LEU A 60 8.00 2.09 4.56
CA LEU A 60 8.36 3.14 3.62
C LEU A 60 9.72 3.76 3.94
N HIS A 61 10.10 3.83 5.22
CA HIS A 61 11.41 4.34 5.63
C HIS A 61 12.53 3.43 5.15
N GLU A 62 12.33 2.10 5.16
CA GLU A 62 13.30 1.15 4.60
C GLU A 62 13.50 1.32 3.09
N LEU A 63 12.50 1.86 2.38
CA LEU A 63 12.58 2.19 0.96
C LEU A 63 13.10 3.62 0.70
N GLY A 64 13.40 4.39 1.75
CA GLY A 64 13.77 5.80 1.64
C GLY A 64 12.63 6.71 1.18
N ILE A 65 11.37 6.24 1.29
CA ILE A 65 10.17 6.98 0.92
C ILE A 65 9.58 7.60 2.17
N HIS A 66 9.26 8.90 2.13
CA HIS A 66 8.64 9.59 3.24
C HIS A 66 7.30 10.19 2.84
N VAL A 67 6.23 9.71 3.47
CA VAL A 67 4.88 10.25 3.30
C VAL A 67 4.31 10.52 4.68
N GLU A 68 3.89 11.76 4.92
CA GLU A 68 3.32 12.14 6.20
C GLU A 68 2.05 11.33 6.49
N GLY A 69 2.02 10.65 7.63
CA GLY A 69 0.85 9.89 8.07
C GLY A 69 0.76 8.44 7.56
N ILE A 70 1.67 7.99 6.69
CA ILE A 70 1.79 6.58 6.30
C ILE A 70 3.22 6.11 6.58
N GLU A 71 3.36 5.08 7.39
CA GLU A 71 4.64 4.45 7.73
C GLU A 71 4.83 3.13 6.99
N LYS A 72 3.75 2.33 6.90
CA LYS A 72 3.78 1.00 6.28
C LYS A 72 2.64 0.79 5.31
N ILE A 73 2.90 -0.01 4.28
CA ILE A 73 1.97 -0.32 3.20
C ILE A 73 1.93 -1.83 2.93
N THR A 74 0.78 -2.33 2.47
CA THR A 74 0.66 -3.66 1.86
C THR A 74 0.41 -3.54 0.38
N LEU A 75 1.18 -4.29 -0.40
CA LEU A 75 1.05 -4.42 -1.84
C LEU A 75 0.65 -5.85 -2.22
N LYS A 76 -0.20 -5.99 -3.22
CA LYS A 76 -0.54 -7.26 -3.85
C LYS A 76 -0.31 -7.18 -5.35
N PHE A 77 0.51 -8.08 -5.85
CA PHE A 77 0.77 -8.25 -7.27
C PHE A 77 0.27 -9.61 -7.75
N SER A 78 -0.14 -9.64 -9.01
CA SER A 78 -0.39 -10.87 -9.75
C SER A 78 0.50 -10.90 -10.98
N ARG A 79 1.01 -12.08 -11.33
CA ARG A 79 1.80 -12.28 -12.54
C ARG A 79 0.86 -12.48 -13.72
N GLU A 80 0.99 -11.64 -14.73
CA GLU A 80 0.22 -11.68 -15.98
C GLU A 80 1.21 -11.81 -17.13
N GLY A 81 1.39 -13.05 -17.61
CA GLY A 81 2.46 -13.40 -18.53
C GLY A 81 3.84 -13.16 -17.91
N ASP A 82 4.59 -12.24 -18.51
CA ASP A 82 5.97 -11.92 -18.12
C ASP A 82 6.08 -10.72 -17.17
N TYR A 83 4.95 -10.10 -16.80
CA TYR A 83 4.94 -8.91 -15.96
C TYR A 83 4.17 -9.13 -14.66
N TYR A 84 4.54 -8.36 -13.63
CA TYR A 84 3.77 -8.26 -12.40
C TYR A 84 2.90 -7.01 -12.43
N VAL A 85 1.60 -7.19 -12.16
CA VAL A 85 0.62 -6.11 -12.11
C VAL A 85 0.21 -5.86 -10.67
N LEU A 86 0.32 -4.61 -10.21
CA LEU A 86 -0.17 -4.20 -8.90
C LEU A 86 -1.70 -4.23 -8.91
N LYS A 87 -2.29 -5.14 -8.13
CA LYS A 87 -3.76 -5.30 -8.00
C LYS A 87 -4.32 -4.58 -6.79
N THR A 88 -3.52 -4.39 -5.75
CA THR A 88 -3.98 -3.71 -4.53
C THR A 88 -2.81 -3.06 -3.81
N ALA A 89 -3.02 -1.83 -3.36
CA ALA A 89 -2.16 -1.11 -2.45
C ALA A 89 -3.02 -0.47 -1.35
N TYR A 90 -2.64 -0.64 -0.09
CA TYR A 90 -3.29 0.06 1.02
C TYR A 90 -2.33 0.24 2.20
N PRO A 91 -2.44 1.36 2.91
CA PRO A 91 -1.56 1.63 4.04
C PRO A 91 -1.97 0.74 5.24
N THR A 92 -1.00 0.29 6.03
CA THR A 92 -1.20 -0.63 7.17
C THR A 92 -0.73 -0.09 8.52
N GLN A 93 0.20 0.87 8.55
CA GLN A 93 0.59 1.59 9.77
C GLN A 93 0.93 3.06 9.46
N GLY A 94 0.62 3.98 10.37
CA GLY A 94 0.96 5.41 10.28
C GLY A 94 -0.03 6.31 11.00
N LYS A 95 0.40 7.53 11.37
CA LYS A 95 -0.42 8.50 12.12
C LYS A 95 -1.71 8.93 11.41
N ALA A 96 -1.77 8.88 10.09
CA ALA A 96 -3.00 9.18 9.34
C ALA A 96 -3.80 7.92 8.99
N ILE A 97 -3.33 6.72 9.37
CA ILE A 97 -4.11 5.50 9.22
C ILE A 97 -4.99 5.38 10.43
N TYR A 98 -6.23 5.85 10.28
CA TYR A 98 -7.22 5.56 11.29
C TYR A 98 -7.43 4.04 11.39
N GLN A 99 -7.41 3.51 12.62
CA GLN A 99 -7.96 2.21 12.91
C GLN A 99 -9.50 2.31 12.80
N TYR A 100 -10.09 1.43 11.99
CA TYR A 100 -11.55 1.36 11.88
C TYR A 100 -12.09 0.51 13.04
N GLU A 101 -12.74 1.15 14.00
CA GLU A 101 -13.43 0.46 15.08
C GLU A 101 -14.81 0.01 14.59
N SER A 102 -14.99 -1.30 14.42
CA SER A 102 -16.25 -1.89 13.96
C SER A 102 -17.41 -1.69 14.95
N TRP A 103 -17.12 -1.55 16.24
CA TRP A 103 -18.12 -1.40 17.31
C TRP A 103 -18.64 0.04 17.44
N SER A 104 -17.81 1.04 17.15
CA SER A 104 -18.17 2.46 17.21
C SER A 104 -18.51 3.05 15.85
N GLY A 105 -18.15 2.35 14.76
CA GLY A 105 -18.29 2.85 13.39
C GLY A 105 -17.35 4.03 13.08
N ARG A 106 -16.36 4.27 13.94
CA ARG A 106 -15.46 5.43 13.86
C ARG A 106 -14.07 5.04 13.39
N TRP A 107 -13.41 6.06 12.88
CA TRP A 107 -12.00 6.06 12.54
C TRP A 107 -11.26 6.70 13.72
N VAL A 108 -10.38 5.95 14.37
CA VAL A 108 -9.53 6.45 15.48
C VAL A 108 -8.08 6.52 15.05
N ILE A 109 -7.44 7.66 15.32
CA ILE A 109 -6.01 7.87 15.05
C ILE A 109 -5.26 6.89 15.94
N ASN A 110 -4.49 5.97 15.36
CA ASN A 110 -3.55 5.19 16.15
C ASN A 110 -2.44 6.15 16.59
N GLY A 111 -2.46 6.49 17.89
CA GLY A 111 -1.47 7.35 18.54
C GLY A 111 -0.21 6.59 18.90
#